data_AF-A0A430ASI6-F1
#
_entry.id   AF-A0A430ASI6-F1
#
_cell.length_a   1.000
_cell.length_b   1.000
_cell.length_c   1.000
_cell.angle_alpha   90.00
_cell.angle_beta   90.00
_cell.angle_gamma   90.00
#
_symmetry.space_group_name_H-M   'P 1'
#
loop_
_entity.id
_entity.type
_entity.pdbx_description
1 polymer ?
#
loop_
_entity_poly.entity_id
_entity_poly.type
_entity_poly.pdbx_seq_one_letter_code
_entity_poly.pdbx_strand_id
1 'polypeptide(L)'
;MEGKKVSYLTERIFEVQSSPSAAENIKIVKKAVQKVADKYNEEKYESFANVQQAIYESIEEEGKIVNDRIAEAVFENNHSAKQEYLDYVERTNFTEDVPTNVTKFEKKYSKQKLKLANGIEITVPIELYWDKEIIEFINNPDGTISVMIKNVEEIMNKF
;
A
#
# COMPACT_ATOMS: atom_id res chain seq x y z
N MET A 1 58.52 -9.03 -30.03
CA MET A 1 57.82 -8.96 -28.73
C MET A 1 56.69 -7.96 -28.91
N GLU A 2 55.45 -8.40 -29.06
CA GLU A 2 54.29 -7.51 -29.01
C GLU A 2 53.28 -8.10 -28.03
N GLY A 3 53.34 -7.60 -26.80
CA GLY A 3 52.36 -7.90 -25.77
C GLY A 3 51.08 -7.14 -26.07
N LYS A 4 50.09 -7.81 -26.66
CA LYS A 4 48.71 -7.31 -26.67
C LYS A 4 48.24 -7.21 -25.23
N LYS A 5 48.12 -5.98 -24.74
CA LYS A 5 47.52 -5.64 -23.45
C LYS A 5 46.01 -5.84 -23.58
N VAL A 6 45.56 -7.08 -23.42
CA VAL A 6 44.14 -7.40 -23.33
C VAL A 6 43.64 -6.78 -22.02
N SER A 7 42.71 -5.84 -22.13
CA SER A 7 42.05 -5.23 -21.00
C SER A 7 41.21 -6.31 -20.31
N TYR A 8 41.68 -6.83 -19.17
CA TYR A 8 40.98 -7.81 -18.32
C TYR A 8 39.79 -7.18 -17.57
N LEU A 9 39.06 -6.28 -18.22
CA LEU A 9 37.94 -5.51 -17.67
C LEU A 9 36.62 -5.84 -18.39
N THR A 10 36.51 -7.09 -18.85
CA THR A 10 35.25 -7.73 -19.23
C THR A 10 35.35 -9.08 -18.52
N GLU A 11 34.56 -9.42 -17.50
CA GLU A 11 33.23 -10.02 -17.67
C GLU A 11 32.53 -10.25 -16.31
N ARG A 12 32.70 -9.36 -15.33
CA ARG A 12 31.91 -9.44 -14.07
C ARG A 12 31.54 -8.09 -13.50
N ILE A 13 31.01 -7.21 -14.35
CA ILE A 13 29.95 -6.33 -13.84
C ILE A 13 28.76 -7.27 -13.69
N PHE A 14 28.65 -7.92 -12.52
CA PHE A 14 27.38 -8.51 -12.13
C PHE A 14 26.35 -7.40 -12.36
N GLU A 15 25.37 -7.64 -13.24
CA GLU A 15 24.06 -7.01 -13.08
C GLU A 15 23.57 -7.49 -11.71
N VAL A 16 24.06 -6.86 -10.65
CA VAL A 16 23.33 -6.79 -9.39
C VAL A 16 22.12 -5.96 -9.77
N GLN A 17 21.08 -6.63 -10.27
CA GLN A 17 19.76 -6.06 -10.18
C GLN A 17 19.53 -5.90 -8.68
N SER A 18 19.81 -4.70 -8.19
CA SER A 18 19.58 -4.35 -6.80
C SER A 18 18.11 -4.68 -6.52
N SER A 19 17.87 -5.62 -5.60
CA SER A 19 16.51 -5.89 -5.13
C SER A 19 15.86 -4.55 -4.73
N PRO A 20 14.58 -4.32 -5.10
CA PRO A 20 13.92 -3.08 -4.73
C PRO A 20 13.92 -2.89 -3.21
N SER A 21 13.98 -1.64 -2.79
CA SER A 21 13.72 -1.26 -1.41
C SER A 21 12.22 -1.38 -1.07
N ALA A 22 11.89 -1.39 0.22
CA ALA A 22 10.49 -1.45 0.68
C ALA A 22 9.68 -0.27 0.14
N ALA A 23 10.30 0.91 0.03
CA ALA A 23 9.68 2.08 -0.55
C ALA A 23 9.34 1.90 -2.04
N GLU A 24 10.18 1.18 -2.79
CA GLU A 24 9.95 0.87 -4.20
C GLU A 24 8.83 -0.16 -4.36
N ASN A 25 8.81 -1.22 -3.55
CA ASN A 25 7.69 -2.17 -3.51
C ASN A 25 6.36 -1.47 -3.25
N ILE A 26 6.31 -0.60 -2.24
CA ILE A 26 5.10 0.16 -1.94
C ILE A 26 4.69 1.03 -3.13
N LYS A 27 5.65 1.64 -3.83
CA LYS A 27 5.38 2.46 -5.01
C LYS A 27 4.81 1.61 -6.16
N ILE A 28 5.33 0.40 -6.35
CA ILE A 28 4.82 -0.58 -7.33
C ILE A 28 3.37 -0.94 -6.97
N VAL A 29 3.13 -1.37 -5.74
CA VAL A 29 1.79 -1.73 -5.24
C VAL A 29 0.81 -0.58 -5.45
N LYS A 30 1.16 0.64 -5.03
CA LYS A 30 0.28 1.81 -5.20
C LYS A 30 -0.06 2.09 -6.65
N LYS A 31 0.89 1.94 -7.57
CA LYS A 31 0.65 2.13 -9.00
C LYS A 31 -0.24 1.03 -9.58
N ALA A 32 0.00 -0.21 -9.19
CA ALA A 32 -0.79 -1.37 -9.60
C ALA A 32 -2.24 -1.20 -9.16
N VAL A 33 -2.47 -0.93 -7.87
CA VAL A 33 -3.79 -0.70 -7.30
C VAL A 33 -4.48 0.50 -7.95
N GLN A 34 -3.79 1.63 -8.13
CA GLN A 34 -4.37 2.78 -8.81
C GLN A 34 -4.90 2.41 -10.20
N LYS A 35 -4.09 1.70 -11.00
CA LYS A 35 -4.43 1.33 -12.37
C LYS A 35 -5.60 0.34 -12.43
N VAL A 36 -5.59 -0.67 -11.55
CA VAL A 36 -6.65 -1.68 -11.50
C VAL A 36 -7.94 -1.07 -10.96
N ALA A 37 -7.89 -0.31 -9.87
CA ALA A 37 -9.06 0.38 -9.34
C ALA A 37 -9.72 1.32 -10.36
N ASP A 38 -8.91 2.05 -11.14
CA ASP A 38 -9.40 2.87 -12.26
C ASP A 38 -10.14 2.06 -13.32
N LYS A 39 -9.60 0.90 -13.68
CA LYS A 39 -10.17 0.05 -14.74
C LYS A 39 -11.48 -0.62 -14.31
N TYR A 40 -11.57 -1.03 -13.06
CA TYR A 40 -12.71 -1.76 -12.50
C TYR A 40 -13.71 -0.86 -11.77
N ASN A 41 -13.48 0.46 -11.76
CA ASN A 41 -14.32 1.44 -11.08
C ASN A 41 -14.48 1.17 -9.58
N GLU A 42 -13.40 0.71 -8.95
CA GLU A 42 -13.31 0.50 -7.50
C GLU A 42 -13.15 1.85 -6.78
N GLU A 43 -13.67 1.96 -5.57
CA GLU A 43 -13.50 3.15 -4.75
C GLU A 43 -12.03 3.31 -4.33
N LYS A 44 -11.32 4.25 -4.96
CA LYS A 44 -9.87 4.43 -4.76
C LYS A 44 -9.49 4.65 -3.30
N TYR A 45 -10.28 5.43 -2.56
CA TYR A 45 -9.93 5.74 -1.17
C TYR A 45 -10.01 4.47 -0.29
N GLU A 46 -10.99 3.61 -0.52
CA GLU A 46 -11.09 2.29 0.11
C GLU A 46 -9.94 1.38 -0.33
N SER A 47 -9.68 1.30 -1.65
CA SER A 47 -8.58 0.51 -2.20
C SER A 47 -7.23 0.89 -1.57
N PHE A 48 -6.95 2.18 -1.42
CA PHE A 48 -5.71 2.64 -0.79
C PHE A 48 -5.68 2.43 0.73
N ALA A 49 -6.81 2.49 1.42
CA ALA A 49 -6.91 2.14 2.83
C ALA A 49 -6.63 0.64 3.05
N ASN A 50 -7.21 -0.23 2.21
CA ASN A 50 -6.95 -1.67 2.21
C ASN A 50 -5.48 -2.00 1.94
N VAL A 51 -4.84 -1.32 0.97
CA VAL A 51 -3.39 -1.43 0.75
C VAL A 51 -2.61 -1.09 2.02
N GLN A 52 -2.98 0.01 2.66
CA GLN A 52 -2.27 0.50 3.84
C GLN A 52 -2.39 -0.47 5.02
N GLN A 53 -3.58 -1.01 5.26
CA GLN A 53 -3.82 -2.02 6.29
C GLN A 53 -3.05 -3.32 5.98
N ALA A 54 -3.16 -3.86 4.77
CA ALA A 54 -2.47 -5.10 4.40
C ALA A 54 -0.94 -4.97 4.51
N ILE A 55 -0.38 -3.79 4.19
CA ILE A 55 1.05 -3.52 4.41
C ILE A 55 1.38 -3.48 5.91
N TYR A 56 0.53 -2.86 6.72
CA TYR A 56 0.73 -2.79 8.17
C TYR A 56 0.72 -4.19 8.80
N GLU A 57 -0.33 -4.97 8.55
CA GLU A 57 -0.52 -6.33 9.09
C GLU A 57 0.57 -7.28 8.62
N SER A 58 0.93 -7.26 7.33
CA SER A 58 2.01 -8.13 6.82
C SER A 58 3.37 -7.82 7.44
N ILE A 59 3.67 -6.54 7.68
CA ILE A 59 4.91 -6.14 8.36
C ILE A 59 4.87 -6.54 9.84
N GLU A 60 3.74 -6.37 10.51
CA GLU A 60 3.57 -6.73 11.92
C GLU A 60 3.70 -8.24 12.14
N GLU A 61 3.05 -9.05 11.30
CA GLU A 61 3.00 -10.50 11.47
C GLU A 61 4.22 -11.24 10.90
N GLU A 62 4.73 -10.80 9.75
CA GLU A 62 5.75 -11.54 8.98
C GLU A 62 7.05 -10.75 8.79
N GLY A 63 7.09 -9.47 9.16
CA GLY A 63 8.26 -8.61 8.94
C GLY A 63 8.55 -8.31 7.47
N LYS A 64 7.56 -8.51 6.57
CA LYS A 64 7.71 -8.30 5.13
C LYS A 64 6.40 -7.78 4.52
N ILE A 65 6.50 -7.23 3.30
CA ILE A 65 5.33 -6.81 2.52
C ILE A 65 4.90 -7.99 1.66
N VAL A 66 3.74 -8.57 1.96
CA VAL A 66 3.22 -9.76 1.27
C VAL A 66 2.24 -9.36 0.18
N ASN A 67 2.56 -9.68 -1.07
CA ASN A 67 1.77 -9.21 -2.23
C ASN A 67 0.36 -9.82 -2.25
N ASP A 68 0.26 -11.11 -1.93
CA ASP A 68 -1.01 -11.83 -1.98
C ASP A 68 -2.01 -11.30 -0.93
N ARG A 69 -1.52 -10.90 0.25
CA ARG A 69 -2.35 -10.25 1.28
C ARG A 69 -2.92 -8.93 0.80
N ILE A 70 -2.13 -8.15 0.06
CA ILE A 70 -2.61 -6.90 -0.54
C ILE A 70 -3.63 -7.19 -1.63
N ALA A 71 -3.39 -8.18 -2.48
CA ALA A 71 -4.34 -8.58 -3.52
C ALA A 71 -5.70 -8.99 -2.92
N GLU A 72 -5.69 -9.77 -1.84
CA GLU A 72 -6.88 -10.18 -1.11
C GLU A 72 -7.57 -8.97 -0.48
N ALA A 73 -6.87 -8.16 0.32
CA ALA A 73 -7.47 -7.04 1.03
C ALA A 73 -8.11 -6.00 0.09
N VAL A 74 -7.52 -5.77 -1.09
CA VAL A 74 -7.96 -4.71 -2.00
C VAL A 74 -9.05 -5.21 -2.96
N PHE A 75 -8.97 -6.45 -3.43
CA PHE A 75 -9.82 -6.97 -4.51
C PHE A 75 -10.53 -8.29 -4.15
N GLU A 76 -10.78 -8.53 -2.87
CA GLU A 76 -11.49 -9.72 -2.34
C GLU A 76 -12.73 -10.07 -3.17
N ASN A 77 -13.58 -9.07 -3.44
CA ASN A 77 -14.86 -9.24 -4.11
C ASN A 77 -14.78 -9.19 -5.65
N ASN A 78 -13.60 -8.94 -6.22
CA ASN A 78 -13.40 -8.77 -7.66
C ASN A 78 -12.23 -9.64 -8.15
N HIS A 79 -12.53 -10.91 -8.43
CA HIS A 79 -11.53 -11.89 -8.88
C HIS A 79 -10.78 -11.44 -10.14
N SER A 80 -11.45 -10.77 -11.08
CA SER A 80 -10.80 -10.27 -12.30
C SER A 80 -9.78 -9.17 -12.00
N ALA A 81 -10.16 -8.21 -11.14
CA ALA A 81 -9.26 -7.15 -10.69
C ALA A 81 -8.06 -7.71 -9.91
N LYS A 82 -8.31 -8.69 -9.03
CA LYS A 82 -7.28 -9.38 -8.26
C LYS A 82 -6.24 -10.04 -9.17
N GLN A 83 -6.69 -10.82 -10.16
CA GLN A 83 -5.78 -11.46 -11.12
C GLN A 83 -5.00 -10.44 -11.94
N GLU A 84 -5.63 -9.37 -12.43
CA GLU A 84 -4.92 -8.33 -13.16
C GLU A 84 -3.90 -7.56 -12.30
N TYR A 85 -4.19 -7.36 -11.01
CA TYR A 85 -3.26 -6.81 -10.05
C TYR A 85 -2.03 -7.71 -9.89
N LEU A 86 -2.23 -9.01 -9.65
CA LEU A 86 -1.14 -9.97 -9.49
C LEU A 86 -0.27 -10.02 -10.75
N ASP A 87 -0.89 -10.17 -11.93
CA ASP A 87 -0.23 -10.10 -13.24
C ASP A 87 0.61 -8.84 -13.42
N TYR A 88 0.09 -7.69 -12.97
CA TYR A 88 0.80 -6.42 -13.06
C TYR A 88 2.04 -6.43 -12.17
N VAL A 89 1.92 -6.87 -10.91
CA VAL A 89 3.02 -6.88 -9.95
C VAL A 89 4.10 -7.88 -10.34
N GLU A 90 3.73 -9.07 -10.82
CA GLU A 90 4.67 -10.09 -11.32
C GLU A 90 5.53 -9.59 -12.48
N ARG A 91 5.02 -8.67 -13.30
CA ARG A 91 5.77 -8.04 -14.41
C ARG A 91 6.69 -6.90 -13.97
N THR A 92 6.82 -6.66 -12.67
CA THR A 92 7.72 -5.65 -12.10
C THR A 92 8.92 -6.30 -11.41
N ASN A 93 9.79 -5.50 -10.80
CA ASN A 93 10.87 -5.99 -9.98
C ASN A 93 10.47 -6.23 -8.50
N PHE A 94 9.16 -6.22 -8.17
CA PHE A 94 8.68 -6.48 -6.81
C PHE A 94 9.24 -7.81 -6.28
N THR A 95 9.71 -7.81 -5.03
CA THR A 95 10.12 -9.01 -4.31
C THR A 95 9.75 -8.89 -2.85
N GLU A 96 9.33 -9.97 -2.19
CA GLU A 96 9.08 -9.95 -0.75
C GLU A 96 10.39 -9.90 0.06
N ASP A 97 11.51 -10.30 -0.55
CA ASP A 97 12.85 -10.36 0.05
C ASP A 97 13.53 -8.98 0.08
N VAL A 98 12.95 -8.06 0.84
CA VAL A 98 13.45 -6.68 0.98
C VAL A 98 14.29 -6.53 2.25
N PRO A 99 15.43 -5.80 2.22
CA PRO A 99 16.25 -5.53 3.39
C PRO A 99 15.46 -4.88 4.55
N THR A 100 15.65 -5.44 5.73
CA THR A 100 14.97 -5.15 7.00
C THR A 100 15.17 -3.70 7.49
N ASN A 101 14.36 -2.78 6.99
CA ASN A 101 13.97 -1.56 7.71
C ASN A 101 12.45 -1.33 7.59
N VAL A 102 11.70 -2.45 7.57
CA VAL A 102 10.24 -2.49 7.47
C VAL A 102 9.54 -1.86 8.69
N THR A 103 10.18 -1.87 9.86
CA THR A 103 9.64 -1.29 11.11
C THR A 103 9.39 0.22 11.01
N LYS A 104 10.12 0.94 10.15
CA LYS A 104 9.82 2.35 9.86
C LYS A 104 8.49 2.52 9.13
N PHE A 105 8.12 1.55 8.30
CA PHE A 105 6.89 1.55 7.53
C PHE A 105 5.69 1.13 8.38
N GLU A 106 5.85 0.19 9.32
CA GLU A 106 4.84 -0.15 10.33
C GLU A 106 4.29 1.11 11.02
N LYS A 107 5.17 1.93 11.63
CA LYS A 107 4.77 3.20 12.25
C LYS A 107 4.13 4.18 11.26
N LYS A 108 4.60 4.20 10.01
CA LYS A 108 4.07 5.08 8.97
C LYS A 108 2.65 4.69 8.55
N TYR A 109 2.35 3.40 8.53
CA TYR A 109 1.07 2.83 8.08
C TYR A 109 0.09 2.53 9.21
N SER A 110 0.53 2.61 10.48
CA SER A 110 -0.32 2.50 11.67
C SER A 110 -1.47 3.51 11.76
N LYS A 111 -1.45 4.59 10.95
CA LYS A 111 -2.48 5.64 10.96
C LYS A 111 -2.91 6.02 9.56
N GLN A 112 -4.20 5.95 9.30
CA GLN A 112 -4.82 6.47 8.08
C GLN A 112 -5.05 7.97 8.23
N LYS A 113 -4.52 8.76 7.29
CA LYS A 113 -4.78 10.20 7.20
C LYS A 113 -5.76 10.45 6.08
N LEU A 114 -6.94 10.96 6.43
CA LEU A 114 -7.99 11.33 5.51
C LEU A 114 -8.05 12.84 5.38
N LYS A 115 -8.14 13.31 4.15
CA LYS A 115 -8.42 14.71 3.84
C LYS A 115 -9.73 14.78 3.08
N LEU A 116 -10.74 15.36 3.71
CA LEU A 116 -12.06 15.51 3.13
C LEU A 116 -12.09 16.73 2.21
N ALA A 117 -12.97 16.73 1.21
CA ALA A 117 -13.05 17.80 0.21
C ALA A 117 -13.37 19.18 0.81
N ASN A 118 -14.04 19.21 1.96
CA ASN A 118 -14.36 20.42 2.73
C ASN A 118 -13.18 20.94 3.58
N GLY A 119 -12.01 20.28 3.53
CA GLY A 119 -10.80 20.69 4.23
C GLY A 119 -10.63 20.09 5.62
N ILE A 120 -11.58 19.29 6.12
CA ILE A 120 -11.41 18.55 7.39
C ILE A 120 -10.35 17.46 7.19
N GLU A 121 -9.41 17.36 8.13
CA GLU A 121 -8.41 16.32 8.18
C GLU A 121 -8.64 15.43 9.40
N ILE A 122 -8.71 14.11 9.19
CA ILE A 122 -8.93 13.11 10.24
C ILE A 122 -7.76 12.14 10.20
N THR A 123 -7.21 11.82 11.37
CA THR A 123 -6.21 10.76 11.51
C THR A 123 -6.80 9.65 12.36
N VAL A 124 -6.94 8.46 11.78
CA VAL A 124 -7.55 7.29 12.41
C VAL A 124 -6.49 6.20 12.56
N PRO A 125 -6.35 5.54 13.73
CA PRO A 125 -5.55 4.32 13.83
C PRO A 125 -6.03 3.27 12.81
N ILE A 126 -5.11 2.60 12.12
CA ILE A 126 -5.48 1.70 11.01
C ILE A 126 -6.38 0.54 11.47
N GLU A 127 -6.15 0.04 12.69
CA GLU A 127 -6.94 -1.00 13.36
C GLU A 127 -8.41 -0.60 13.59
N LEU A 128 -8.70 0.69 13.71
CA LEU A 128 -10.05 1.22 13.95
C LEU A 128 -10.73 1.69 12.66
N TYR A 129 -10.01 1.72 11.52
CA TYR A 129 -10.49 2.37 10.31
C TYR A 129 -11.71 1.67 9.68
N TRP A 130 -11.80 0.34 9.80
CA TRP A 130 -12.92 -0.45 9.29
C TRP A 130 -13.96 -0.83 10.35
N ASP A 131 -13.74 -0.40 11.59
CA ASP A 131 -14.68 -0.63 12.68
C ASP A 131 -15.89 0.32 12.52
N LYS A 132 -17.00 -0.21 12.01
CA LYS A 132 -18.25 0.52 11.78
C LYS A 132 -18.92 1.02 13.08
N GLU A 133 -18.51 0.49 14.23
CA GLU A 133 -18.93 0.99 15.55
C GLU A 133 -18.13 2.24 15.98
N ILE A 134 -16.99 2.52 15.35
CA ILE A 134 -16.13 3.67 15.66
C ILE A 134 -16.17 4.71 14.53
N ILE A 135 -16.04 4.30 13.27
CA ILE A 135 -16.08 5.16 12.10
C ILE A 135 -16.91 4.55 10.98
N GLU A 136 -17.81 5.34 10.40
CA GLU A 136 -18.65 4.90 9.29
C GLU A 136 -18.61 5.92 8.15
N PHE A 137 -18.39 5.41 6.94
CA PHE A 137 -18.50 6.14 5.68
C PHE A 137 -19.83 5.84 5.03
N ILE A 138 -20.63 6.87 4.80
CA ILE A 138 -21.98 6.76 4.25
C ILE A 138 -22.01 7.47 2.90
N ASN A 139 -22.16 6.68 1.84
CA ASN A 139 -22.39 7.19 0.48
C ASN A 139 -23.87 7.58 0.34
N ASN A 140 -24.12 8.87 0.18
CA ASN A 140 -25.47 9.41 0.05
C ASN A 140 -25.98 9.31 -1.40
N PRO A 141 -27.31 9.27 -1.63
CA PRO A 141 -27.88 9.22 -2.98
C PRO A 141 -27.52 10.41 -3.88
N ASP A 142 -27.14 11.54 -3.30
CA ASP A 142 -26.69 12.74 -4.01
C ASP A 142 -25.21 12.71 -4.42
N GLY A 143 -24.50 11.60 -4.13
CA GLY A 143 -23.08 11.40 -4.44
C GLY A 143 -22.13 12.01 -3.40
N THR A 144 -22.63 12.60 -2.31
CA THR A 144 -21.78 13.06 -1.21
C THR A 144 -21.42 11.92 -0.26
N ILE A 145 -20.30 12.06 0.46
CA ILE A 145 -19.87 11.11 1.48
C ILE A 145 -20.01 11.76 2.85
N SER A 146 -20.71 11.10 3.76
CA SER A 146 -20.78 11.48 5.17
C SER A 146 -19.85 10.59 5.99
N VAL A 147 -19.10 11.19 6.93
CA VAL A 147 -18.22 10.46 7.85
C VAL A 147 -18.79 10.60 9.26
N MET A 148 -19.17 9.48 9.88
CA MET A 148 -19.70 9.44 11.23
C MET A 148 -18.67 8.85 12.18
N ILE A 149 -18.31 9.59 13.23
CA ILE A 149 -17.46 9.10 14.32
C ILE A 149 -18.38 8.80 15.50
N LYS A 150 -18.34 7.55 15.98
CA LYS A 150 -19.23 6.99 16.99
C LYS A 150 -18.45 6.66 18.26
N ASN A 151 -19.18 6.37 19.34
CA ASN A 151 -18.60 5.91 20.62
C ASN A 151 -17.52 6.85 21.20
N VAL A 152 -17.71 8.17 21.08
CA VAL A 152 -16.80 9.18 21.63
C VAL A 152 -17.27 9.59 23.03
N GLU A 153 -16.49 9.24 24.06
CA GLU A 153 -16.79 9.59 25.45
C GLU A 153 -16.45 11.06 25.77
N GLU A 154 -15.32 11.55 25.27
CA GLU A 154 -14.82 12.89 25.56
C GLU A 154 -14.19 13.53 24.31
N ILE A 155 -14.42 14.84 24.14
CA ILE A 155 -13.78 15.66 23.12
C ILE A 155 -12.91 16.70 23.83
N MET A 156 -11.60 16.59 23.67
CA MET A 156 -10.63 17.54 24.23
C MET A 156 -10.17 18.55 23.18
N ASN A 157 -10.18 19.83 23.55
CA ASN A 157 -9.50 20.88 22.79
C ASN A 157 -8.02 20.95 23.23
N LYS A 158 -7.08 20.85 22.28
CA LYS A 158 -5.63 20.88 22.52
C LYS A 158 -4.99 22.25 22.21
N PHE A 159 -5.80 23.31 22.17
CA PHE A 159 -5.32 24.69 22.04
C PHE A 159 -4.54 25.14 23.28
#